data_AF-A7SLF7-F1
#
_entry.id   AF-A7SLF7-F1
#
_cell.length_a   1.000
_cell.length_b   1.000
_cell.length_c   1.000
_cell.angle_alpha   90.00
_cell.angle_beta   90.00
_cell.angle_gamma   90.00
#
_symmetry.space_group_name_H-M   'P 1'
#
loop_
_entity.id
_entity.type
_entity.pdbx_description
1 polymer ?
#
loop_
_entity_poly.entity_id
_entity_poly.type
_entity_poly.pdbx_seq_one_letter_code
_entity_poly.pdbx_strand_id
1 'polypeptide(L)'
;MRPAPSVTGISPAEGPPGERVIIRGENLGINAKDVIGLTICGANCLLSADYKSPSKIIARTGPSKPGKGDIIVMTRSGGAGTCTIQFKSL
;
A
#
# COMPACT_ATOMS: atom_id res chain seq x y z
N MET A 1 4.98 -12.89 -17.16
CA MET A 1 4.98 -12.30 -15.80
C MET A 1 4.40 -10.90 -15.90
N ARG A 2 3.48 -10.52 -15.02
CA ARG A 2 3.05 -9.12 -14.96
C ARG A 2 4.14 -8.28 -14.26
N PRO A 3 4.26 -6.99 -14.58
CA PRO A 3 5.14 -6.10 -13.83
C PRO A 3 4.76 -6.08 -12.36
N ALA A 4 5.77 -5.98 -11.50
CA ALA A 4 5.57 -5.84 -10.06
C ALA A 4 4.82 -4.53 -9.78
N PRO A 5 3.98 -4.50 -8.72
CA PRO A 5 3.32 -3.28 -8.30
C PRO A 5 4.35 -2.21 -7.90
N SER A 6 4.19 -0.99 -8.41
CA SER A 6 5.06 0.14 -8.08
C SER A 6 4.25 1.24 -7.40
N VAL A 7 4.58 1.54 -6.15
CA VAL A 7 3.95 2.61 -5.38
C VAL A 7 4.76 3.88 -5.53
N THR A 8 4.14 4.90 -6.13
CA THR A 8 4.77 6.19 -6.42
C THR A 8 4.21 7.33 -5.57
N GLY A 9 3.07 7.13 -4.90
CA GLY A 9 2.43 8.17 -4.11
C GLY A 9 1.55 7.63 -2.98
N ILE A 10 1.48 8.37 -1.88
CA ILE A 10 0.55 8.12 -0.78
C ILE A 10 0.00 9.46 -0.27
N SER A 11 -1.28 9.50 0.07
CA SER A 11 -1.94 10.71 0.55
C SER A 11 -2.93 10.38 1.67
N PRO A 12 -2.80 10.97 2.87
CA PRO A 12 -1.70 11.85 3.31
C PRO A 12 -0.35 11.11 3.39
N ALA A 13 0.77 11.85 3.34
CA ALA A 13 2.12 11.29 3.45
C ALA A 13 2.52 10.96 4.90
N GLU A 14 1.79 11.50 5.86
CA GLU A 14 1.96 11.24 7.28
C GLU A 14 0.60 11.21 7.99
N GLY A 15 0.53 10.54 9.13
CA GLY A 15 -0.70 10.45 9.92
C GLY A 15 -0.62 9.44 11.06
N PRO A 16 -1.61 9.47 11.97
CA PRO A 16 -1.68 8.53 13.08
C PRO A 16 -2.04 7.10 12.59
N PRO A 17 -1.85 6.07 13.43
CA PRO A 17 -2.40 4.74 13.19
C PRO A 17 -3.92 4.78 12.98
N GLY A 18 -4.43 4.08 11.96
CA GLY A 18 -5.84 4.06 11.59
C GLY A 18 -6.25 5.14 10.57
N GLU A 19 -5.34 6.03 10.20
CA GLU A 19 -5.58 7.09 9.20
C GLU A 19 -5.91 6.51 7.82
N ARG A 20 -6.83 7.16 7.11
CA ARG A 20 -7.24 6.70 5.78
C ARG A 20 -6.29 7.25 4.73
N VAL A 21 -5.49 6.37 4.14
CA VAL A 21 -4.50 6.71 3.12
C VAL A 21 -4.93 6.23 1.74
N ILE A 22 -4.58 7.04 0.73
CA ILE A 22 -4.79 6.74 -0.68
C ILE A 22 -3.42 6.44 -1.28
N ILE A 23 -3.20 5.19 -1.63
CA ILE A 23 -2.00 4.68 -2.29
C ILE A 23 -2.21 4.82 -3.80
N ARG A 24 -1.25 5.46 -4.46
CA ARG A 24 -1.18 5.66 -5.90
C ARG A 24 0.06 4.99 -6.45
N GLY A 25 -0.05 4.48 -7.67
CA GLY A 25 1.02 3.73 -8.29
C GLY A 25 0.63 3.13 -9.62
N GLU A 26 1.35 2.09 -10.01
CA GLU A 26 1.15 1.33 -11.23
C GLU A 26 1.14 -0.16 -10.91
N ASN A 27 0.33 -0.92 -11.64
CA ASN A 27 0.24 -2.38 -11.50
C ASN A 27 -0.09 -2.87 -10.08
N LEU A 28 -0.85 -2.07 -9.31
CA LEU A 28 -1.26 -2.36 -7.93
C LEU A 28 -2.18 -3.57 -7.78
N GLY A 29 -2.54 -4.23 -8.88
CA GLY A 29 -3.39 -5.40 -8.94
C GLY A 29 -4.31 -5.35 -10.16
N ILE A 30 -4.86 -6.50 -10.51
CA ILE A 30 -5.88 -6.61 -11.58
C ILE A 30 -7.28 -6.35 -11.01
N ASN A 31 -7.51 -6.87 -9.81
CA ASN A 31 -8.75 -6.78 -9.07
C ASN A 31 -8.43 -6.94 -7.57
N ALA A 32 -9.44 -6.72 -6.71
CA ALA A 32 -9.27 -6.84 -5.27
C ALA A 32 -8.73 -8.21 -4.80
N LYS A 33 -9.08 -9.30 -5.49
CA LYS A 33 -8.61 -10.66 -5.18
C LYS A 33 -7.17 -10.93 -5.62
N ASP A 34 -6.62 -10.08 -6.49
CA ASP A 34 -5.23 -10.17 -6.93
C ASP A 34 -4.28 -9.56 -5.90
N VAL A 35 -4.75 -8.60 -5.09
CA VAL A 35 -4.00 -8.03 -3.97
C VAL A 35 -4.04 -9.01 -2.80
N ILE A 36 -2.90 -9.65 -2.55
CA ILE A 36 -2.76 -10.68 -1.50
C ILE A 36 -1.98 -10.19 -0.28
N GLY A 37 -1.39 -9.00 -0.35
CA GLY A 37 -0.68 -8.39 0.76
C GLY A 37 -0.63 -6.87 0.62
N LEU A 38 -0.76 -6.18 1.75
CA LEU A 38 -0.51 -4.75 1.85
C LEU A 38 0.15 -4.48 3.19
N THR A 39 1.34 -3.88 3.15
CA THR A 39 2.11 -3.53 4.34
C THR A 39 2.45 -2.05 4.29
N ILE A 40 2.14 -1.32 5.36
CA ILE A 40 2.46 0.10 5.51
C ILE A 40 3.20 0.26 6.83
N CYS A 41 4.43 0.78 6.79
CA CYS A 41 5.29 0.92 7.97
C CYS A 41 5.48 -0.39 8.77
N GLY A 42 5.55 -1.52 8.06
CA GLY A 42 5.67 -2.85 8.68
C GLY A 42 4.37 -3.40 9.28
N ALA A 43 3.28 -2.63 9.28
CA ALA A 43 1.96 -3.10 9.73
C ALA A 43 1.18 -3.72 8.56
N ASN A 44 0.59 -4.90 8.78
CA ASN A 44 -0.29 -5.53 7.80
C ASN A 44 -1.62 -4.77 7.71
N CYS A 45 -1.87 -4.15 6.56
CA CYS A 45 -3.05 -3.33 6.28
C CYS A 45 -3.96 -3.97 5.21
N LEU A 46 -3.77 -5.26 4.90
CA LEU A 46 -4.54 -5.93 3.85
C LEU A 46 -6.05 -5.94 4.13
N LEU A 47 -6.45 -6.10 5.39
CA LEU A 47 -7.86 -6.15 5.79
C LEU A 47 -8.60 -4.82 5.52
N SER A 48 -7.89 -3.70 5.53
CA SER A 48 -8.45 -2.38 5.27
C SER A 48 -8.29 -1.94 3.81
N ALA A 49 -7.64 -2.76 2.98
CA ALA A 49 -7.34 -2.44 1.59
C ALA A 49 -8.60 -2.53 0.72
N ASP A 50 -9.02 -1.38 0.22
CA ASP A 50 -10.11 -1.19 -0.73
C ASP A 50 -9.50 -0.86 -2.10
N TYR A 51 -9.42 -1.88 -2.95
CA TYR A 51 -8.93 -1.76 -4.31
C TYR A 51 -9.93 -0.98 -5.17
N LYS A 52 -9.46 0.09 -5.82
CA LYS A 52 -10.26 0.90 -6.75
C LYS A 52 -9.85 0.69 -8.19
N SER A 53 -8.56 0.67 -8.47
CA SER A 53 -8.02 0.49 -9.82
C SER A 53 -6.57 -0.02 -9.76
N PRO A 54 -5.98 -0.44 -10.89
CA PRO A 54 -4.57 -0.84 -10.95
C PRO A 54 -3.58 0.26 -10.55
N SER A 55 -4.06 1.49 -10.37
CA SER A 55 -3.28 2.67 -10.00
C SER A 55 -3.73 3.33 -8.69
N LYS A 56 -4.74 2.76 -8.01
CA LYS A 56 -5.33 3.33 -6.81
C LYS A 56 -5.85 2.27 -5.85
N ILE A 57 -5.32 2.28 -4.63
CA ILE A 57 -5.82 1.51 -3.50
C ILE A 57 -6.06 2.49 -2.34
N ILE A 58 -7.20 2.36 -1.67
CA ILE A 58 -7.46 3.08 -0.43
C ILE A 58 -7.26 2.09 0.70
N ALA A 59 -6.52 2.46 1.74
CA ALA A 59 -6.30 1.60 2.89
C ALA A 59 -6.30 2.42 4.18
N ARG A 60 -6.31 1.74 5.31
CA ARG A 60 -6.05 2.36 6.61
C ARG A 60 -4.73 1.87 7.16
N THR A 61 -3.93 2.79 7.69
CA THR A 61 -2.67 2.46 8.35
C THR A 61 -2.93 1.61 9.59
N GLY A 62 -2.09 0.62 9.83
CA GLY A 62 -2.14 -0.21 11.03
C GLY A 62 -1.37 0.41 12.20
N PRO A 63 -1.43 -0.21 13.39
CA PRO A 63 -0.55 0.15 14.50
C PRO A 63 0.89 -0.11 14.10
N SER A 64 1.68 0.96 13.98
CA SER A 64 3.11 0.91 13.65
C SER A 64 3.89 1.83 14.58
N LYS A 65 5.20 1.62 14.68
CA LYS A 65 6.06 2.52 15.45
C LYS A 65 6.10 3.90 14.75
N PRO A 66 6.15 5.00 15.50
CA PRO A 66 6.36 6.32 14.92
C PRO A 66 7.65 6.32 14.09
N GLY A 67 7.58 6.87 12.88
CA GLY A 67 8.70 6.87 11.95
C GLY A 67 8.29 6.69 10.49
N LYS A 68 9.29 6.74 9.62
CA LYS A 68 9.12 6.48 8.19
C LYS A 68 9.12 4.98 7.95
N GLY A 69 8.23 4.53 7.08
CA GLY A 69 8.22 3.15 6.65
C GLY A 69 7.68 2.98 5.23
N ASP A 70 8.07 1.86 4.66
CA ASP A 70 7.80 1.53 3.27
C ASP A 70 6.35 1.07 3.08
N ILE A 71 5.86 1.22 1.85
CA ILE A 71 4.53 0.78 1.43
C ILE A 71 4.69 -0.34 0.42
N ILE A 72 4.52 -1.57 0.88
CA ILE A 72 4.70 -2.77 0.06
C ILE A 72 3.33 -3.33 -0.30
N VAL A 73 3.01 -3.35 -1.59
CA VAL A 73 1.84 -4.03 -2.14
C VAL A 73 2.30 -5.37 -2.69
N MET A 74 1.60 -6.45 -2.37
CA MET A 74 1.88 -7.76 -2.92
C MET A 74 0.68 -8.23 -3.74
N THR A 75 0.93 -8.56 -5.00
CA THR A 75 -0.09 -9.11 -5.90
C THR A 75 0.25 -10.55 -6.25
N ARG A 76 -0.78 -11.37 -6.48
CA ARG A 76 -0.60 -12.75 -6.94
C ARG A 76 -0.03 -12.80 -8.36
N SER A 77 -0.37 -11.83 -9.20
CA SER A 77 0.07 -11.78 -10.60
C SER A 77 1.46 -11.16 -10.82
N GLY A 78 1.86 -10.18 -10.00
CA GLY A 78 3.11 -9.42 -10.14
C GLY A 78 4.11 -9.60 -9.00
N GLY A 79 3.74 -10.31 -7.93
CA GLY A 79 4.61 -10.56 -6.78
C GLY A 79 4.68 -9.36 -5.82
N ALA A 80 5.82 -9.25 -5.12
CA ALA A 80 6.09 -8.16 -4.21
C ALA A 80 6.41 -6.87 -4.97
N GLY A 81 5.72 -5.80 -4.62
CA GLY A 81 5.93 -4.48 -5.18
C GLY A 81 7.04 -3.71 -4.50
N THR A 82 7.38 -2.59 -5.14
CA THR A 82 8.37 -1.62 -4.65
C THR A 82 7.70 -0.29 -4.38
N CYS A 83 8.24 0.48 -3.45
CA CYS A 83 7.86 1.88 -3.24
C CYS A 83 9.06 2.79 -3.43
N THR A 84 8.86 3.95 -4.05
CA THR A 84 9.87 5.02 -4.14
C THR A 84 9.68 6.08 -3.04
N ILE A 85 8.64 5.92 -2.23
CA ILE A 85 8.22 6.86 -1.18
C ILE A 85 7.99 6.11 0.13
N GLN A 86 8.00 6.86 1.22
CA GLN A 86 7.76 6.34 2.57
C GLN A 86 6.58 7.08 3.20
N PHE A 87 5.75 6.33 3.94
CA PHE A 87 4.73 6.91 4.79
C PHE A 87 5.34 7.20 6.16
N LYS A 88 4.98 8.32 6.78
CA LYS A 88 5.43 8.66 8.13
C LYS A 88 4.29 8.44 9.13
N SER A 89 4.40 7.36 9.92
CA SER A 89 3.51 7.16 11.06
C SER A 89 3.87 8.15 12.16
N LEU A 90 2.85 8.82 12.68
CA LEU A 90 2.95 9.66 13.87
C LEU A 90 2.69 8.84 15.15
#